data_AF-A0A450Y8W3-F1
#
_entry.id   AF-A0A450Y8W3-F1
#
_cell.length_a   1.000
_cell.length_b   1.000
_cell.length_c   1.000
_cell.angle_alpha   90.00
_cell.angle_beta   90.00
_cell.angle_gamma   90.00
#
_symmetry.space_group_name_H-M   'P 1'
#
loop_
_entity.id
_entity.type
_entity.pdbx_description
1 polymer ?
#
loop_
_entity_poly.entity_id
_entity_poly.type
_entity_poly.pdbx_seq_one_letter_code
_entity_poly.pdbx_strand_id
1 'polypeptide(L)' 'MRIKTILNRVQKFKSFVYGEVRWAEDEREAAIDVELRPRKNSRPLCPECGHRRPGYDKQPTQRFEFIPMWGFK' A
#
# COMPACT_ATOMS: atom_id res chain seq x y z
N MET A 1 11.62 -5.84 -9.58
CA MET A 1 12.43 -4.98 -8.67
C MET A 1 12.48 -5.60 -7.28
N ARG A 2 13.65 -5.58 -6.63
CA ARG A 2 13.89 -6.23 -5.31
C ARG A 2 13.10 -5.59 -4.16
N ILE A 3 12.82 -4.28 -4.21
CA ILE A 3 12.10 -3.55 -3.15
C ILE A 3 10.70 -4.14 -2.90
N LYS A 4 9.90 -4.36 -3.96
CA LYS A 4 8.58 -4.99 -3.83
C LYS A 4 8.66 -6.36 -3.16
N THR A 5 9.68 -7.15 -3.50
CA THR A 5 9.88 -8.49 -2.93
C THR A 5 10.18 -8.40 -1.44
N ILE A 6 11.05 -7.48 -1.04
CA ILE A 6 11.36 -7.25 0.38
C ILE A 6 10.10 -6.80 1.12
N LEU A 7 9.39 -5.78 0.61
CA LEU A 7 8.17 -5.28 1.23
C LEU A 7 7.09 -6.36 1.36
N ASN A 8 6.88 -7.20 0.34
CA ASN A 8 5.97 -8.35 0.43
C ASN A 8 6.37 -9.38 1.50
N ARG A 9 7.66 -9.43 1.88
CA ARG A 9 8.17 -10.32 2.92
C ARG A 9 8.00 -9.71 4.32
N VAL A 10 8.36 -8.45 4.50
CA VAL A 10 8.40 -7.79 5.81
C VAL A 10 7.08 -7.15 6.23
N GLN A 11 6.29 -6.63 5.28
CA GLN A 11 5.08 -5.88 5.58
C GLN A 11 3.95 -6.24 4.61
N LYS A 12 2.95 -6.99 5.10
CA LYS A 12 1.84 -7.47 4.29
C LYS A 12 0.59 -6.64 4.53
N PHE A 13 0.12 -5.94 3.50
CA PHE A 13 -1.17 -5.29 3.51
C PHE A 13 -2.26 -6.25 3.00
N LYS A 14 -3.20 -6.63 3.87
CA LYS A 14 -4.32 -7.52 3.50
C LYS A 14 -5.17 -6.86 2.41
N SER A 15 -5.45 -7.58 1.33
CA SER A 15 -6.23 -7.11 0.17
C SER A 15 -5.57 -6.05 -0.72
N PHE A 16 -4.31 -5.68 -0.45
CA PHE A 16 -3.54 -4.76 -1.30
C PHE A 16 -2.32 -5.45 -1.90
N VAL A 17 -1.79 -4.87 -2.97
CA VAL A 17 -0.57 -5.30 -3.65
C VAL A 17 0.33 -4.10 -3.90
N TYR A 18 1.65 -4.30 -3.80
CA TYR A 18 2.63 -3.26 -4.10
C TYR A 18 2.70 -2.97 -5.61
N GLY A 19 2.32 -1.75 -5.95
CA GLY A 19 2.33 -1.15 -7.27
C GLY A 19 3.70 -0.58 -7.62
N GLU A 20 3.76 0.56 -8.30
CA GLU A 20 5.01 1.18 -8.72
C GLU A 20 5.89 1.60 -7.55
N VAL A 21 7.19 1.66 -7.82
CA VAL A 21 8.22 2.09 -6.88
C VAL A 21 9.00 3.19 -7.58
N ARG A 22 9.12 4.34 -6.94
CA ARG A 22 9.79 5.53 -7.48
C ARG A 22 10.62 6.18 -6.37
N TRP A 23 11.67 6.90 -6.74
CA TRP A 23 12.30 7.81 -5.80
C TRP A 23 11.30 8.93 -5.50
N ALA A 24 11.21 9.31 -4.22
CA ALA A 24 10.48 10.50 -3.87
C ALA A 24 11.25 11.72 -4.40
N GLU A 25 10.57 12.55 -5.17
CA GLU A 25 11.07 13.85 -5.58
C GLU A 25 10.69 14.87 -4.49
N ASP A 26 11.51 15.91 -4.33
CA ASP A 26 11.28 17.03 -3.40
C ASP A 26 11.22 16.69 -1.89
N GLU A 27 11.72 15.52 -1.49
CA GLU A 27 11.95 15.21 -0.07
C GLU A 27 13.31 15.72 0.41
N ARG A 28 13.34 16.20 1.67
CA ARG A 28 14.60 16.65 2.31
C ARG A 28 15.59 15.50 2.49
N GLU A 29 15.07 14.29 2.61
CA GLU A 29 15.84 13.06 2.79
C GLU A 29 15.55 12.09 1.66
N ALA A 30 16.49 11.17 1.40
CA ALA A 30 16.32 10.15 0.38
C ALA A 30 15.17 9.21 0.76
N ALA A 31 14.04 9.33 0.05
CA ALA A 31 12.84 8.53 0.28
C ALA A 31 12.42 7.77 -0.98
N ILE A 32 11.66 6.69 -0.77
CA ILE A 32 11.13 5.84 -1.84
C ILE A 32 9.62 5.81 -1.71
N ASP A 33 8.92 6.25 -2.74
CA ASP A 33 7.48 6.15 -2.82
C ASP A 33 7.09 4.79 -3.41
N VAL A 34 6.17 4.12 -2.70
CA VAL A 34 5.66 2.82 -3.10
C VAL A 34 4.14 2.88 -3.15
N GLU A 35 3.59 2.61 -4.32
CA GLU A 35 2.15 2.60 -4.52
C GLU A 35 1.51 1.35 -3.91
N LEU A 36 0.36 1.52 -3.26
CA LEU A 36 -0.48 0.42 -2.79
C LEU A 36 -1.77 0.37 -3.61
N ARG A 37 -2.04 -0.77 -4.25
CA ARG A 37 -3.22 -0.96 -5.10
C ARG A 37 -4.13 -2.03 -4.52
N PRO A 38 -5.46 -1.87 -4.56
CA PRO A 38 -6.39 -2.94 -4.22
C PRO A 38 -6.13 -4.17 -5.10
N ARG A 39 -6.22 -5.38 -4.52
CA ARG A 39 -6.08 -6.61 -5.29
C ARG A 39 -7.25 -6.75 -6.25
N LYS A 40 -7.01 -7.15 -7.51
CA LYS A 40 -8.04 -7.23 -8.57
C LYS A 40 -9.32 -7.99 -8.19
N ASN A 41 -9.22 -9.02 -7.34
CA ASN A 41 -10.36 -9.81 -6.88
C ASN A 41 -10.80 -9.50 -5.44
N SER A 42 -10.23 -8.50 -4.77
CA SER A 42 -10.73 -8.08 -3.46
C SER A 42 -11.98 -7.23 -3.65
N ARG A 43 -13.13 -7.73 -3.19
CA ARG A 43 -14.32 -6.90 -3.06
C ARG A 43 -14.27 -6.13 -1.74
N PRO A 44 -14.43 -4.79 -1.75
CA PRO A 44 -14.62 -4.00 -0.54
C PRO A 44 -15.70 -4.57 0.35
N LEU A 45 -15.51 -4.49 1.67
CA LEU A 45 -16.61 -4.64 2.62
C LEU A 45 -17.11 -3.25 2.99
N CYS A 46 -18.44 -3.06 2.94
CA CYS A 46 -19.06 -1.85 3.44
C CYS A 46 -18.83 -1.77 4.96
N PRO A 47 -18.27 -0.67 5.50
CA PRO A 47 -18.05 -0.55 6.94
C PRO A 47 -19.37 -0.49 7.72
N GLU A 48 -20.45 -0.01 7.10
CA GLU A 48 -21.77 0.12 7.73
C GLU A 48 -22.55 -1.20 7.75
N CYS A 49 -22.57 -1.95 6.63
CA CYS A 49 -23.39 -3.16 6.52
C CYS A 49 -22.60 -4.47 6.41
N GLY A 50 -21.27 -4.44 6.36
CA GLY A 50 -20.40 -5.64 6.28
C GLY A 50 -20.46 -6.42 4.96
N HIS A 51 -21.28 -6.02 3.99
CA HIS A 51 -21.45 -6.74 2.72
C HIS A 51 -20.39 -6.38 1.68
N ARG A 52 -20.09 -7.32 0.78
CA ARG A 52 -19.19 -7.12 -0.36
C ARG A 52 -19.81 -6.15 -1.37
N ARG A 53 -19.17 -5.00 -1.62
CA ARG A 53 -19.62 -3.97 -2.57
C ARG A 53 -18.76 -3.97 -3.86
N PRO A 54 -19.27 -3.42 -4.99
CA PRO A 54 -18.52 -3.34 -6.25
C PRO A 54 -17.31 -2.39 -6.19
N GLY A 55 -17.33 -1.41 -5.28
CA GLY A 55 -16.29 -0.41 -5.15
C GLY A 55 -16.22 0.16 -3.73
N TYR A 56 -15.09 0.79 -3.43
CA TYR A 56 -14.90 1.64 -2.24
C TYR A 56 -15.33 3.06 -2.58
N ASP A 57 -15.72 3.85 -1.57
CA ASP A 57 -15.65 5.29 -1.68
C ASP A 57 -14.17 5.66 -1.90
N LYS A 58 -13.87 6.26 -3.05
CA LYS A 58 -12.50 6.59 -3.42
C LYS A 58 -12.13 7.90 -2.75
N GLN A 59 -11.29 7.82 -1.72
CA GLN A 59 -10.52 8.99 -1.30
C GLN A 59 -9.43 9.30 -2.33
N PRO A 60 -9.01 10.56 -2.47
CA PRO A 60 -7.81 10.89 -3.22
C PRO A 60 -6.61 10.11 -2.66
N THR A 61 -5.68 9.73 -3.54
CA THR A 61 -4.46 9.03 -3.14
C THR A 61 -3.74 9.81 -2.04
N GLN A 62 -3.52 9.16 -0.91
CA GLN A 62 -2.84 9.75 0.23
C GLN A 62 -1.45 9.14 0.39
N ARG A 63 -0.50 10.02 0.69
CA ARG A 63 0.87 9.64 1.03
C ARG A 63 0.96 9.46 2.54
N PHE A 64 1.50 8.34 2.96
CA PHE A 64 1.72 8.03 4.37
C PHE A 64 3.21 7.88 4.61
N GLU A 65 3.72 8.56 5.63
CA GLU A 65 5.09 8.36 6.09
C GLU A 65 5.16 7.01 6.81
N PHE A 66 6.04 6.14 6.32
CA PHE A 66 6.17 4.80 6.86
C PHE A 66 7.27 4.77 7.92
N ILE A 67 6.89 4.50 9.17
CA ILE A 67 7.87 4.35 10.26
C ILE A 67 8.67 3.07 10.03
N PRO A 68 10.01 3.13 9.92
CA PRO A 68 10.83 2.01 9.50
C PRO A 68 10.99 1.01 10.65
N MET A 69 10.07 0.05 10.76
CA MET A 69 10.28 -1.16 11.55
C MET A 69 10.33 -2.36 10.62
N TRP A 70 11.46 -2.55 9.95
CA TRP A 70 11.60 -3.60 8.94
C TRP A 70 11.69 -5.02 9.54
N GLY A 71 11.59 -5.16 10.87
CA GLY A 71 11.31 -6.43 11.55
C GLY A 71 12.29 -7.57 11.23
N PHE A 72 13.44 -7.27 10.62
CA PHE A 72 14.48 -8.25 10.36
C PHE A 72 15.12 -8.61 11.71
N LYS A 73 14.97 -9.87 12.10
CA LYS A 73 15.92 -10.54 12.99
C LYS A 73 17.06 -11.10 12.13
#